data_AF-A0A2U1ZW55-F1
#
_entry.id   AF-A0A2U1ZW55-F1
#
_cell.length_a   1.000
_cell.length_b   1.000
_cell.length_c   1.000
_cell.angle_alpha   90.00
_cell.angle_beta   90.00
_cell.angle_gamma   90.00
#
_symmetry.space_group_name_H-M   'P 1'
#
loop_
_entity.id
_entity.type
_entity.pdbx_description
1 polymer ?
#
loop_
_entity_poly.entity_id
_entity_poly.type
_entity_poly.pdbx_seq_one_letter_code
_entity_poly.pdbx_strand_id
1 'polypeptide(L)'
;MMDHLRAELAAVGVDELPAGWEFVHVDVPVATDSATTGIGTVAGYGGTYVPTGPAQGNYGDVDAKVSNLLAGKGHLEELESWTPLDVDNVPVVVTLGAGQYRSVGRMITLSSAPHVLDRLREVWQRLSQPEVSGAMQGAARALGTGDYQPEVPRWCSWSPRWPAAPVPRWRWTSADS
;
A
#
# COMPACT_ATOMS: atom_id res chain seq x y z
N MET A 1 -13.58 11.16 2.03
CA MET A 1 -13.29 10.44 3.28
C MET A 1 -12.49 11.29 4.27
N MET A 2 -11.23 11.67 3.98
CA MET A 2 -10.41 12.46 4.92
C MET A 2 -10.91 13.90 5.15
N ASP A 3 -11.53 14.49 4.13
CA ASP A 3 -12.28 15.74 4.19
C ASP A 3 -13.42 15.71 5.22
N HIS A 4 -14.21 14.63 5.20
CA HIS A 4 -15.30 14.44 6.15
C HIS A 4 -14.77 14.26 7.57
N LEU A 5 -13.74 13.41 7.74
CA LEU A 5 -13.11 13.20 9.04
C LEU A 5 -12.55 14.49 9.64
N ARG A 6 -11.92 15.33 8.82
CA ARG A 6 -11.44 16.66 9.25
C ARG A 6 -12.59 17.56 9.67
N ALA A 7 -13.70 17.56 8.94
CA ALA A 7 -14.87 18.35 9.29
C ALA A 7 -15.49 17.91 10.64
N GLU A 8 -15.56 16.60 10.89
CA GLU A 8 -16.06 16.06 12.17
C GLU A 8 -15.12 16.41 13.34
N LEU A 9 -13.81 16.34 13.14
CA LEU A 9 -12.82 16.74 14.14
C LEU A 9 -12.85 18.24 14.44
N ALA A 10 -13.06 19.08 13.42
CA ALA A 10 -13.18 20.52 13.59
C ALA A 10 -14.36 20.88 14.51
N ALA A 11 -15.45 20.10 14.49
CA ALA A 11 -16.60 20.29 15.36
C ALA A 11 -16.29 20.12 16.86
N VAL A 12 -15.18 19.43 17.19
CA VAL A 12 -14.68 19.26 18.56
C VAL A 12 -13.38 20.03 18.83
N GLY A 13 -13.04 20.99 17.97
CA GLY A 13 -11.86 21.86 18.13
C GLY A 13 -10.53 21.24 17.72
N VAL A 14 -10.56 20.20 16.87
CA VAL A 14 -9.36 19.57 16.30
C VAL A 14 -9.28 19.94 14.82
N ASP A 15 -8.42 20.91 14.49
CA ASP A 15 -8.39 21.55 13.15
C ASP A 15 -7.60 20.77 12.09
N GLU A 16 -6.83 19.77 12.52
CA GLU A 16 -5.98 18.92 11.70
C GLU A 16 -6.14 17.44 12.07
N LEU A 17 -5.86 16.54 11.14
CA LEU A 17 -5.84 15.11 11.45
C LEU A 17 -4.72 14.83 12.47
N PRO A 18 -4.99 14.10 13.58
CA PRO A 18 -3.98 13.75 14.55
C PRO A 18 -2.80 13.03 13.89
N ALA A 19 -1.57 13.37 14.26
CA ALA A 19 -0.36 12.82 13.65
C ALA A 19 -0.24 11.28 13.77
N GLY A 20 -0.97 10.67 14.71
CA GLY A 20 -1.03 9.20 14.83
C GLY A 20 -1.98 8.53 13.83
N TRP A 21 -2.75 9.31 13.07
CA TRP A 21 -3.67 8.83 12.03
C TRP A 21 -3.01 8.99 10.66
N GLU A 22 -2.07 8.10 10.37
CA GLU A 22 -1.40 8.06 9.07
C GLU A 22 -2.24 7.30 8.05
N PHE A 23 -2.67 8.00 6.99
CA PHE A 23 -3.35 7.41 5.85
C PHE A 23 -2.34 7.17 4.73
N VAL A 24 -2.04 5.91 4.43
CA VAL A 24 -1.14 5.54 3.33
C VAL A 24 -1.98 5.05 2.15
N HIS A 25 -1.87 5.74 1.02
CA HIS A 25 -2.50 5.35 -0.24
C HIS A 25 -1.43 4.80 -1.18
N VAL A 26 -1.44 3.47 -1.36
CA VAL A 26 -0.59 2.76 -2.32
C VAL A 26 -1.40 2.54 -3.59
N ASP A 27 -0.92 3.08 -4.71
CA ASP A 27 -1.65 3.05 -5.97
C ASP A 27 -0.70 2.96 -7.18
N VAL A 28 -1.22 2.64 -8.36
CA VAL A 28 -0.42 2.45 -9.58
C VAL A 28 0.00 3.76 -10.25
N PRO A 29 -0.87 4.75 -10.48
CA PRO A 29 -0.46 5.98 -11.15
C PRO A 29 0.73 6.67 -10.49
N VAL A 30 1.62 7.25 -11.30
CA VAL A 30 2.82 7.95 -10.80
C VAL A 30 2.45 9.25 -10.06
N ALA A 31 1.36 9.89 -10.48
CA ALA A 31 0.80 11.05 -9.84
C ALA A 31 -0.62 10.74 -9.37
N THR A 32 -0.98 11.26 -8.20
CA THR A 32 -2.38 11.32 -7.78
C THR A 32 -3.17 12.10 -8.84
N ASP A 33 -4.41 11.67 -9.10
CA ASP A 33 -5.33 12.51 -9.85
C ASP A 33 -5.38 13.92 -9.24
N SER A 34 -5.42 14.92 -10.11
CA SER A 34 -5.51 16.32 -9.70
C SER A 34 -6.72 16.47 -8.78
N ALA A 35 -6.58 17.27 -7.71
CA ALA A 35 -7.68 17.58 -6.81
C ALA A 35 -8.92 17.97 -7.62
N THR A 36 -9.95 17.13 -7.61
CA THR A 36 -11.25 17.48 -8.19
C THR A 36 -11.75 18.72 -7.46
N THR A 37 -12.43 19.63 -8.15
CA THR A 37 -12.90 20.90 -7.57
C THR A 37 -13.63 20.66 -6.24
N GLY A 38 -13.02 21.08 -5.13
CA GLY A 38 -13.56 20.92 -3.77
C GLY A 38 -13.08 19.70 -2.96
N ILE A 39 -12.28 18.80 -3.54
CA ILE A 39 -11.73 17.62 -2.86
C ILE A 39 -10.20 17.62 -2.98
N GLY A 40 -9.49 17.88 -1.88
CA GLY A 40 -8.02 17.80 -1.82
C GLY A 40 -7.46 16.39 -2.04
N THR A 41 -6.15 16.30 -2.26
CA THR A 41 -5.44 15.03 -2.44
C THR A 41 -5.13 14.37 -1.10
N VAL A 42 -4.73 13.09 -1.10
CA VAL A 42 -4.28 12.39 0.11
C VAL A 42 -3.14 13.14 0.79
N ALA A 43 -2.14 13.58 0.01
CA ALA A 43 -1.06 14.42 0.51
C ALA A 43 -1.55 15.78 1.03
N GLY A 44 -2.54 16.40 0.36
CA GLY A 44 -3.15 17.66 0.77
C GLY A 44 -3.88 17.60 2.12
N TYR A 45 -4.30 16.41 2.56
CA TYR A 45 -4.90 16.19 3.88
C TYR A 45 -3.92 15.63 4.91
N GLY A 46 -2.62 15.58 4.62
CA GLY A 46 -1.59 15.07 5.55
C GLY A 46 -1.36 13.56 5.50
N GLY A 47 -1.94 12.85 4.53
CA GLY A 47 -1.65 11.44 4.26
C GLY A 47 -0.41 11.24 3.37
N THR A 48 0.04 10.00 3.24
CA THR A 48 1.17 9.61 2.38
C THR A 48 0.65 8.91 1.11
N TYR A 49 0.97 9.46 -0.06
CA TYR A 49 0.77 8.74 -1.33
C TYR A 49 2.04 7.98 -1.72
N VAL A 50 1.88 6.73 -2.13
CA VAL A 50 2.97 5.84 -2.55
C VAL A 50 2.67 5.33 -3.96
N PRO A 51 3.27 5.92 -5.00
CA PRO A 51 3.11 5.44 -6.36
C PRO A 51 3.86 4.12 -6.54
N THR A 52 3.24 3.17 -7.22
CA THR A 52 3.83 1.87 -7.57
C THR A 52 4.13 1.74 -9.05
N GLY A 53 3.52 2.56 -9.90
CA GLY A 53 3.79 2.61 -11.33
C GLY A 53 5.19 3.12 -11.64
N PRO A 54 5.79 2.62 -12.74
CA PRO A 54 7.07 3.14 -13.19
C PRO A 54 6.92 4.59 -13.67
N ALA A 55 7.90 5.45 -13.37
CA ALA A 55 7.92 6.83 -13.83
C ALA A 55 7.98 6.94 -15.38
N GLN A 56 8.57 5.93 -16.03
CA GLN A 56 8.75 5.82 -17.47
C GLN A 56 8.93 4.35 -17.84
N GLY A 57 8.75 4.03 -19.13
CA GLY A 57 8.93 2.69 -19.67
C GLY A 57 7.64 2.02 -20.08
N ASN A 58 7.77 0.76 -20.51
CA ASN A 58 6.65 -0.08 -20.94
C ASN A 58 6.48 -1.28 -19.99
N TYR A 59 5.52 -2.15 -20.31
CA TYR A 59 5.28 -3.35 -19.53
C TYR A 59 6.48 -4.32 -19.53
N GLY A 60 7.22 -4.42 -20.64
CA GLY A 60 8.41 -5.26 -20.73
C GLY A 60 9.51 -4.90 -19.74
N ASP A 61 9.69 -3.61 -19.44
CA ASP A 61 10.62 -3.17 -18.40
C ASP A 61 10.19 -3.65 -17.00
N VAL A 62 8.89 -3.59 -16.72
CA VAL A 62 8.29 -4.07 -15.45
C VAL A 62 8.44 -5.59 -15.34
N ASP A 63 8.13 -6.32 -16.41
CA ASP A 63 8.27 -7.77 -16.46
C ASP A 63 9.73 -8.17 -16.24
N ALA A 64 10.65 -7.65 -17.05
CA ALA A 64 12.07 -7.98 -16.97
C ALA A 64 12.63 -7.74 -15.56
N LYS A 65 12.23 -6.67 -14.88
CA LYS A 65 12.65 -6.38 -13.50
C LYS A 65 12.20 -7.48 -12.52
N VAL A 66 10.95 -7.91 -12.60
CA VAL A 66 10.38 -8.93 -11.70
C VAL A 66 10.91 -10.32 -12.07
N SER A 67 10.85 -10.67 -13.35
CA SER A 67 11.32 -11.94 -13.90
C SER A 67 12.80 -12.19 -13.60
N ASN A 68 13.67 -11.19 -13.79
CA ASN A 68 15.10 -11.33 -13.45
C ASN A 68 15.34 -11.50 -11.94
N LEU A 69 14.58 -10.79 -11.10
CA LEU A 69 14.68 -10.92 -9.65
C LEU A 69 14.28 -12.33 -9.19
N LEU A 70 13.18 -12.87 -9.72
CA LEU A 70 12.68 -14.20 -9.36
C LEU A 70 13.55 -15.30 -9.96
N ALA A 71 14.02 -15.15 -11.19
CA ALA A 71 14.97 -16.08 -11.80
C ALA A 71 16.27 -16.17 -10.98
N GLY A 72 16.80 -15.03 -10.52
CA GLY A 72 17.97 -14.98 -9.64
C GLY A 72 17.76 -15.67 -8.27
N LYS A 73 16.50 -15.88 -7.87
CA LYS A 73 16.11 -16.60 -6.65
C LYS A 73 15.61 -18.03 -6.91
N GLY A 74 15.51 -18.45 -8.17
CA GLY A 74 14.98 -19.76 -8.55
C GLY A 74 13.47 -19.90 -8.31
N HIS A 75 12.70 -18.82 -8.49
CA HIS A 75 11.25 -18.76 -8.27
C HIS A 75 10.46 -18.22 -9.48
N LEU A 76 10.99 -18.41 -10.69
CA LEU A 76 10.36 -17.88 -11.91
C LEU A 76 8.99 -18.54 -12.17
N GLU A 77 8.84 -19.80 -11.75
CA GLU A 77 7.62 -20.60 -11.84
C GLU A 77 6.41 -19.94 -11.14
N GLU A 78 6.64 -19.03 -10.19
CA GLU A 78 5.57 -18.31 -9.50
C GLU A 78 4.78 -17.36 -10.43
N LEU A 79 5.35 -16.99 -11.58
CA LEU A 79 4.71 -16.10 -12.56
C LEU A 79 3.83 -16.84 -13.57
N GLU A 80 4.16 -18.10 -13.88
CA GLU A 80 3.70 -18.83 -15.07
C GLU A 80 2.18 -18.96 -15.23
N SER A 81 1.40 -18.82 -14.15
CA SER A 81 -0.05 -19.06 -14.16
C SER A 81 -0.92 -17.82 -14.34
N TRP A 82 -0.36 -16.62 -14.24
CA TRP A 82 -1.18 -15.41 -14.16
C TRP A 82 -0.58 -14.17 -14.84
N THR A 83 0.70 -14.17 -15.21
CA THR A 83 1.30 -13.05 -15.94
C THR A 83 0.88 -13.07 -17.42
N PRO A 84 0.82 -11.90 -18.09
CA PRO A 84 0.71 -11.83 -19.55
C PRO A 84 1.83 -12.62 -20.22
N LEU A 85 1.48 -13.48 -21.17
CA LEU A 85 2.45 -14.29 -21.92
C LEU A 85 3.13 -13.51 -23.05
N ASP A 86 2.38 -12.58 -23.67
CA ASP A 86 2.89 -11.70 -24.73
C ASP A 86 3.20 -10.33 -24.14
N VAL A 87 4.42 -10.21 -23.64
CA VAL A 87 4.92 -9.03 -22.91
C VAL A 87 4.99 -7.80 -23.81
N ASP A 88 5.32 -7.97 -25.10
CA ASP A 88 5.53 -6.87 -26.05
C ASP A 88 4.21 -6.26 -26.54
N ASN A 89 3.10 -6.99 -26.45
CA ASN A 89 1.78 -6.56 -26.93
C ASN A 89 0.78 -6.23 -25.82
N VAL A 90 1.25 -5.89 -24.62
CA VAL A 90 0.37 -5.42 -23.54
C VAL A 90 -0.17 -4.01 -23.86
N PRO A 91 -1.50 -3.82 -24.03
CA PRO A 91 -2.07 -2.58 -24.58
C PRO A 91 -2.24 -1.46 -23.54
N VAL A 92 -1.45 -1.47 -22.46
CA VAL A 92 -1.61 -0.57 -21.32
C VAL A 92 -0.43 0.37 -21.21
N VAL A 93 -0.70 1.65 -21.04
CA VAL A 93 0.31 2.65 -20.68
C VAL A 93 0.57 2.54 -19.18
N VAL A 94 1.60 1.77 -18.80
CA VAL A 94 1.89 1.40 -17.41
C VAL A 94 2.14 2.59 -16.47
N THR A 95 2.53 3.75 -17.01
CA THR A 95 2.70 5.00 -16.24
C THR A 95 1.37 5.61 -15.77
N LEU A 96 0.27 5.29 -16.47
CA LEU A 96 -1.08 5.79 -16.17
C LEU A 96 -1.89 4.80 -15.32
N GLY A 97 -1.40 3.58 -15.11
CA GLY A 97 -2.19 2.55 -14.46
C GLY A 97 -2.07 1.18 -15.11
N ALA A 98 -2.66 0.17 -14.47
CA ALA A 98 -2.87 -1.15 -15.06
C ALA A 98 -4.19 -1.24 -15.85
N GLY A 99 -5.03 -0.19 -15.81
CA GLY A 99 -6.39 -0.23 -16.34
C GLY A 99 -7.20 -1.38 -15.73
N GLN A 100 -7.85 -2.18 -16.58
CA GLN A 100 -8.60 -3.37 -16.16
C GLN A 100 -7.74 -4.64 -16.04
N TYR A 101 -6.45 -4.57 -16.36
CA TYR A 101 -5.55 -5.73 -16.43
C TYR A 101 -4.94 -6.02 -15.06
N ARG A 102 -5.60 -6.88 -14.27
CA ARG A 102 -5.15 -7.25 -12.92
C ARG A 102 -3.75 -7.86 -12.88
N SER A 103 -3.38 -8.65 -13.88
CA SER A 103 -2.06 -9.26 -13.99
C SER A 103 -0.96 -8.20 -14.16
N VAL A 104 -1.20 -7.18 -14.99
CA VAL A 104 -0.30 -6.03 -15.16
C VAL A 104 -0.16 -5.27 -13.83
N GLY A 105 -1.27 -4.99 -13.15
CA GLY A 105 -1.25 -4.31 -11.85
C GLY A 105 -0.46 -5.06 -10.79
N ARG A 106 -0.59 -6.39 -10.72
CA ARG A 106 0.22 -7.24 -9.83
C ARG A 106 1.70 -7.12 -10.14
N MET A 107 2.08 -7.20 -11.42
CA MET A 107 3.49 -7.09 -11.82
C MET A 107 4.07 -5.71 -11.50
N ILE A 108 3.31 -4.64 -11.72
CA ILE A 108 3.70 -3.28 -11.32
C ILE A 108 3.92 -3.22 -9.80
N THR A 109 2.96 -3.67 -9.00
CA THR A 109 3.08 -3.69 -7.54
C THR A 109 4.27 -4.51 -7.06
N LEU A 110 4.49 -5.71 -7.61
CA LEU A 110 5.65 -6.56 -7.28
C LEU A 110 6.97 -5.87 -7.61
N SER A 111 7.05 -5.22 -8.77
CA SER A 111 8.23 -4.48 -9.20
C SER A 111 8.58 -3.31 -8.25
N SER A 112 7.59 -2.81 -7.51
CA SER A 112 7.69 -1.69 -6.57
C SER A 112 7.61 -2.12 -5.10
N ALA A 113 7.55 -3.42 -4.80
CA ALA A 113 7.41 -3.93 -3.44
C ALA A 113 8.52 -3.43 -2.48
N PRO A 114 9.81 -3.35 -2.87
CA PRO A 114 10.83 -2.76 -2.01
C PRO A 114 10.55 -1.29 -1.68
N HIS A 115 10.13 -0.50 -2.69
CA HIS A 115 9.78 0.90 -2.49
C HIS A 115 8.60 1.05 -1.53
N VAL A 116 7.52 0.28 -1.72
CA VAL A 116 6.35 0.30 -0.83
C VAL A 116 6.76 -0.03 0.60
N LEU A 117 7.59 -1.05 0.80
CA LEU A 117 8.08 -1.43 2.12
C LEU A 117 8.88 -0.29 2.78
N ASP A 118 9.75 0.38 2.03
CA ASP A 118 10.54 1.49 2.57
C ASP A 118 9.65 2.68 2.95
N ARG A 119 8.65 3.03 2.13
CA ARG A 119 7.68 4.08 2.47
C ARG A 119 6.86 3.73 3.72
N LEU A 120 6.44 2.48 3.87
CA LEU A 120 5.73 2.01 5.06
C LEU A 120 6.62 2.07 6.31
N ARG A 121 7.92 1.76 6.19
CA ARG A 121 8.88 1.90 7.28
C ARG A 121 9.05 3.36 7.71
N GLU A 122 9.11 4.29 6.76
CA GLU A 122 9.18 5.73 7.07
C GLU A 122 7.93 6.21 7.81
N VAL A 123 6.74 5.81 7.34
CA VAL A 123 5.47 6.11 8.03
C VAL A 123 5.49 5.53 9.45
N TRP A 124 5.92 4.29 9.60
CA TRP A 124 6.03 3.63 10.89
C TRP A 124 6.99 4.37 11.84
N GLN A 125 8.14 4.81 11.33
CA GLN A 125 9.11 5.59 12.10
C GLN A 125 8.53 6.91 12.58
N ARG A 126 7.73 7.61 11.75
CA ARG A 126 7.02 8.83 12.18
C ARG A 126 6.01 8.54 13.29
N LEU A 127 5.18 7.50 13.12
CA LEU A 127 4.19 7.08 14.13
C LEU A 127 4.82 6.72 15.48
N SER A 128 6.08 6.28 15.46
CA SER A 128 6.82 5.88 16.67
C SER A 128 7.43 7.07 17.42
N GLN A 129 7.28 8.30 16.93
CA GLN A 129 7.85 9.50 17.56
C GLN A 129 7.06 9.91 18.82
N PRO A 130 7.72 10.33 19.91
CA PRO A 130 7.05 10.77 21.14
C PRO A 130 6.04 11.91 20.93
N GLU A 131 6.32 12.81 20.00
CA GLU A 131 5.47 13.95 19.64
C GLU A 131 4.10 13.49 19.14
N VAL A 132 4.05 12.36 18.43
CA VAL A 132 2.80 11.72 17.97
C VAL A 132 1.95 11.29 19.16
N SER A 133 2.56 10.73 20.20
CA SER A 133 1.84 10.35 21.42
C SER A 133 1.20 11.55 22.11
N GLY A 134 1.90 12.70 22.13
CA GLY A 134 1.36 13.95 22.66
C GLY A 134 0.17 14.47 21.85
N ALA A 135 0.28 14.48 20.51
CA ALA A 135 -0.80 14.87 19.62
C ALA A 135 -2.04 13.97 19.79
N MET A 136 -1.81 12.65 19.90
CA MET A 136 -2.87 11.66 20.12
C MET A 136 -3.57 11.82 21.47
N GLN A 137 -2.83 12.14 22.54
CA GLN A 137 -3.42 12.46 23.84
C GLN A 137 -4.26 13.75 23.80
N GLY A 138 -3.83 14.75 23.04
CA GLY A 138 -4.61 15.97 22.81
C GLY A 138 -5.93 15.68 22.10
N ALA A 139 -5.88 14.90 21.02
CA ALA A 139 -7.06 14.48 20.28
C ALA A 139 -8.04 13.65 21.14
N ALA A 140 -7.53 12.71 21.95
CA ALA A 140 -8.36 11.88 22.83
C ALA A 140 -9.13 12.71 23.87
N ARG A 141 -8.50 13.76 24.42
CA ARG A 141 -9.15 14.71 25.33
C ARG A 141 -10.25 15.51 24.64
N ALA A 142 -9.98 16.01 23.43
CA ALA A 142 -10.96 16.78 22.65
C ALA A 142 -12.19 15.93 22.27
N LEU A 143 -11.96 14.65 21.95
CA LEU A 143 -13.01 13.68 21.61
C LEU A 143 -13.73 13.10 22.85
N GLY A 144 -13.24 13.36 24.06
CA GLY A 144 -13.81 12.81 25.29
C GLY A 144 -13.64 11.29 25.43
N THR A 145 -12.68 10.67 24.73
CA THR A 145 -12.47 9.22 24.72
C THR A 145 -11.55 8.72 25.83
N GLY A 146 -11.04 9.64 26.68
CA GLY A 146 -10.16 9.33 27.80
C GLY A 146 -8.68 9.51 27.46
N ASP A 147 -7.82 8.69 28.08
CA ASP A 147 -6.37 8.77 27.87
C ASP A 147 -5.92 7.92 26.68
N TYR A 148 -5.01 8.51 25.88
CA TYR A 148 -4.36 7.78 24.81
C TYR A 148 -3.31 6.84 25.39
N GLN A 149 -3.42 5.56 25.06
CA GLN A 149 -2.40 4.57 25.35
C GLN A 149 -1.73 4.18 24.04
N PRO A 150 -0.45 4.52 23.81
CA PRO A 150 0.27 3.99 22.67
C PRO A 150 0.37 2.48 22.87
N GLU A 151 -0.35 1.70 22.06
CA GLU A 151 -0.21 0.25 22.08
C GLU A 151 1.22 -0.09 21.67
N VAL A 152 1.97 -0.74 22.56
CA VAL A 152 3.14 -1.49 22.15
C VAL A 152 2.60 -2.64 21.30
N PRO A 153 2.90 -2.70 20.00
CA PRO A 153 2.24 -3.69 19.16
C PRO A 153 2.63 -5.09 19.64
N ARG A 154 1.62 -5.91 19.95
CA ARG A 154 1.82 -7.28 20.47
C ARG A 154 2.56 -8.21 19.50
N TRP A 155 2.83 -7.78 18.27
CA TRP A 155 3.65 -8.50 17.30
C TRP A 155 5.16 -8.29 17.50
N CYS A 156 5.62 -7.37 18.36
CA CYS A 156 7.03 -7.29 18.76
C CYS A 156 7.48 -8.43 19.69
N SER A 157 6.55 -9.27 20.18
CA SER A 157 6.87 -10.52 20.91
C SER A 157 6.86 -11.77 20.00
N TRP A 158 6.88 -11.59 18.68
CA TRP A 158 6.97 -12.71 17.74
C TRP A 158 8.34 -13.40 17.85
N SER A 159 8.36 -14.58 18.48
CA SER A 159 9.49 -15.50 18.38
C SER A 159 9.52 -16.09 16.97
N PRO A 160 10.68 -16.20 16.30
CA PRO A 160 10.77 -16.73 14.96
C PRO A 160 10.68 -18.25 15.02
N ARG A 161 9.46 -18.77 15.12
CA ARG A 161 9.15 -20.13 14.73
C ARG A 161 8.03 -20.04 13.72
N TRP A 162 8.39 -19.85 12.46
CA TRP A 162 7.53 -20.22 11.34
C TRP A 162 7.18 -21.70 11.53
N PRO A 163 5.92 -22.09 11.82
CA PRO A 163 5.53 -23.44 11.46
C PRO A 163 5.59 -23.48 9.93
N ALA A 164 6.29 -24.45 9.36
CA ALA A 164 6.15 -24.74 7.94
C ALA A 164 4.66 -24.88 7.65
N ALA A 165 4.07 -23.88 6.96
CA ALA A 165 2.68 -23.97 6.56
C ALA A 165 2.60 -25.14 5.56
N PRO A 166 1.70 -26.12 5.74
CA PRO A 166 1.50 -27.13 4.73
C PRO A 166 1.02 -26.44 3.45
N VAL A 167 1.74 -26.66 2.35
CA VAL A 167 1.36 -26.19 1.02
C VAL A 167 -0.05 -26.73 0.72
N PRO A 168 -1.07 -25.89 0.44
CA PRO A 168 -2.39 -26.38 0.08
C PRO A 168 -2.30 -27.06 -1.29
N ARG A 169 -2.51 -28.38 -1.32
CA ARG A 169 -2.73 -29.12 -2.56
C ARG A 169 -4.17 -28.90 -3.00
N TRP A 170 -4.41 -27.93 -3.87
CA TRP A 170 -5.69 -27.77 -4.54
C TRP A 170 -5.90 -28.96 -5.48
N ARG A 171 -6.86 -29.85 -5.16
CA ARG A 171 -7.29 -30.93 -6.03
C ARG A 171 -8.58 -30.47 -6.70
N TRP A 172 -8.50 -30.09 -7.97
CA TRP A 172 -9.68 -29.84 -8.80
C TRP A 172 -10.39 -31.19 -9.01
N THR A 173 -11.62 -31.32 -8.50
CA THR A 173 -12.55 -32.34 -9.00
C THR A 173 -13.23 -31.76 -10.22
N SER A 174 -12.96 -32.31 -11.40
CA SER A 174 -13.78 -32.07 -12.58
C SER A 174 -15.21 -32.49 -12.25
N ALA A 175 -16.15 -31.55 -12.36
CA ALA A 175 -17.55 -31.91 -12.47
C ALA A 175 -17.75 -32.39 -13.91
N ASP A 176 -17.91 -33.70 -14.06
CA ASP A 176 -18.34 -34.30 -15.31
C ASP A 176 -19.81 -33.94 -15.60
N SER A 177 -20.05 -33.60 -16.87
CA SER A 177 -21.30 -33.64 -17.66
C SER A 177 -22.41 -32.63 -17.34
#